data_AF-A0A5E4LFD4-F1
#
_entry.id   AF-A0A5E4LFD4-F1
#
_cell.length_a   1.000
_cell.length_b   1.000
_cell.length_c   1.000
_cell.angle_alpha   90.00
_cell.angle_beta   90.00
_cell.angle_gamma   90.00
#
_symmetry.space_group_name_H-M   'P 1'
#
loop_
_entity.id
_entity.type
_entity.pdbx_description
1 polymer ?
#
loop_
_entity_poly.entity_id
_entity_poly.type
_entity_poly.pdbx_seq_one_letter_code
_entity_poly.pdbx_strand_id
1 'polypeptide(L)'
;MRLFPLAAILLVLILVFGCAQKTGPVVEPGNETVVTPPAENATNQTAPCSTGNIVQKDECFAALAQSKSDPELCMNIYSVEKLDSCYAAFADNNLTICKKISSPDLRATCLTLNAASLKSEEICNLIDNAEKRADCLKKVVPPCMLVMDPAKRELCNALEKKDYTLCTLDSCFREYAQNTSNTDACALISTEAERYTCIATVTGSVPECNAASSTPVRDLCVEKASEALGKADGCDLATAGSDYRNGCYLYFAVKTGNADICKKASPEFTVMVGTSRNWCYGQFANMTANVTVCPKVTETINRIICYRDAAIGNRMPSLCNMLDTDAMMRDCYSASILNVEGGPVASDCPLVSSQDWKNKCYYKAAVVSYNSTLCSFISPGPDKTSCDQLFGN
;
A
#
# COMPACT_ATOMS: atom_id res chain seq x y z
N MET A 1 33.33 2.43 -18.33
CA MET A 1 34.26 3.51 -17.98
C MET A 1 33.83 4.06 -16.62
N ARG A 2 34.64 3.79 -15.58
CA ARG A 2 34.62 4.32 -14.20
C ARG A 2 33.30 4.35 -13.41
N LEU A 3 33.04 3.24 -12.70
CA LEU A 3 32.26 3.18 -11.46
C LEU A 3 33.19 2.65 -10.35
N PHE A 4 33.00 3.15 -9.13
CA PHE A 4 33.79 3.06 -7.87
C PHE A 4 34.67 4.29 -7.55
N PRO A 5 34.67 4.83 -6.29
CA PRO A 5 34.19 4.21 -5.04
C PRO A 5 33.30 5.14 -4.16
N LEU A 6 32.03 4.77 -3.95
CA LEU A 6 31.18 5.31 -2.86
C LEU A 6 30.93 4.29 -1.74
N ALA A 7 31.32 3.03 -1.94
CA ALA A 7 31.08 1.94 -0.99
C ALA A 7 32.02 1.93 0.24
N ALA A 8 33.13 2.68 0.22
CA ALA A 8 34.11 2.67 1.31
C ALA A 8 33.79 3.66 2.45
N ILE A 9 32.90 4.64 2.23
CA ILE A 9 32.60 5.67 3.24
C ILE A 9 31.46 5.22 4.18
N LEU A 10 30.63 4.27 3.77
CA LEU A 10 29.50 3.80 4.60
C LEU A 10 29.91 2.83 5.72
N LEU A 11 31.10 2.24 5.68
CA LEU A 11 31.52 1.19 6.62
C LEU A 11 32.24 1.74 7.88
N VAL A 12 32.57 3.04 7.91
CA VAL A 12 33.27 3.68 9.05
C VAL A 12 32.29 4.32 10.06
N LEU A 13 31.04 4.57 9.68
CA LEU A 13 30.04 5.22 10.55
C LEU A 13 29.31 4.27 11.52
N ILE A 14 29.49 2.96 11.43
CA ILE A 14 28.74 1.97 12.23
C ILE A 14 29.46 1.61 13.56
N LEU A 15 30.70 2.05 13.78
CA LEU A 15 31.51 1.62 14.95
C LEU A 15 31.52 2.58 16.17
N VAL A 16 30.73 3.66 16.20
CA VAL A 16 30.83 4.68 17.29
C VAL A 16 29.64 4.72 18.26
N PHE A 17 28.54 4.01 18.04
CA PHE A 17 27.43 3.99 19.00
C PHE A 17 27.54 2.82 19.98
N GLY A 18 28.39 3.00 21.00
CA GLY A 18 28.43 2.16 22.18
C GLY A 18 27.20 2.36 23.07
N CYS A 19 26.53 1.26 23.40
CA CYS A 19 25.41 1.24 24.34
C CYS A 19 25.92 1.47 25.77
N ALA A 20 25.67 2.66 26.32
CA ALA A 20 25.75 2.91 27.76
C ALA A 20 24.46 2.40 28.42
N GLN A 21 24.53 1.25 29.10
CA GLN A 21 23.46 0.77 29.97
C GLN A 21 23.39 1.67 31.22
N LYS A 22 22.34 2.47 31.30
CA LYS A 22 21.99 3.26 32.48
C LYS A 22 21.42 2.29 33.52
N THR A 23 22.17 2.05 34.58
CA THR A 23 21.68 1.31 35.75
C THR A 23 20.56 2.11 36.41
N GLY A 24 19.38 1.50 36.48
CA GLY A 24 18.23 2.07 37.18
C GLY A 24 18.45 2.05 38.71
N PRO A 25 17.77 2.93 39.45
CA PRO A 25 17.90 3.02 40.90
C PRO A 25 17.35 1.76 41.58
N VAL A 26 18.11 1.27 42.56
CA VAL A 26 17.72 0.23 43.50
C VAL A 26 16.54 0.73 44.31
N VAL A 27 15.41 0.02 44.23
CA VAL A 27 14.22 0.26 45.05
C VAL A 27 14.44 -0.44 46.40
N GLU A 28 14.52 0.36 47.46
CA GLU A 28 14.47 -0.12 48.86
C GLU A 28 13.09 -0.73 49.16
N PRO A 29 13.02 -1.88 49.87
CA PRO A 29 11.76 -2.41 50.37
C PRO A 29 11.24 -1.52 51.52
N GLY A 30 10.15 -0.80 51.24
CA GLY A 30 9.40 -0.01 52.21
C GLY A 30 8.73 -0.89 53.27
N ASN A 31 8.94 -0.47 54.51
CA ASN A 31 8.48 -1.06 55.76
C ASN A 31 6.93 -1.08 55.86
N GLU A 32 6.34 -2.28 55.92
CA GLU A 32 4.91 -2.46 56.17
C GLU A 32 4.57 -2.14 57.64
N THR A 33 3.76 -1.09 57.84
CA THR A 33 3.12 -0.82 59.12
C THR A 33 1.95 -1.75 59.33
N VAL A 34 2.12 -2.66 60.28
CA VAL A 34 1.09 -3.53 60.85
C VAL A 34 0.01 -2.65 61.50
N VAL A 35 -1.15 -2.55 60.85
CA VAL A 35 -2.37 -2.00 61.44
C VAL A 35 -3.13 -3.16 62.07
N THR A 36 -3.24 -3.14 63.39
CA THR A 36 -4.08 -4.03 64.19
C THR A 36 -5.56 -3.70 63.98
N PRO A 37 -6.43 -4.68 63.66
CA PRO A 37 -7.86 -4.46 63.56
C PRO A 37 -8.51 -4.29 64.95
N PRO A 38 -9.59 -3.51 65.06
CA PRO A 38 -10.37 -3.41 66.30
C PRO A 38 -11.10 -4.73 66.57
N ALA A 39 -11.06 -5.17 67.82
CA ALA A 39 -11.79 -6.35 68.29
C ALA A 39 -13.30 -6.08 68.25
N GLU A 40 -13.98 -6.66 67.27
CA GLU A 40 -15.44 -6.73 67.21
C GLU A 40 -15.95 -8.01 67.89
N ASN A 41 -16.93 -7.80 68.77
CA ASN A 41 -17.61 -8.82 69.56
C ASN A 41 -18.32 -9.86 68.67
N ALA A 42 -17.73 -11.05 68.60
CA ALA A 42 -18.33 -12.24 68.03
C ALA A 42 -19.55 -12.69 68.85
N THR A 43 -20.73 -12.23 68.45
CA THR A 43 -21.97 -12.94 68.77
C THR A 43 -22.13 -14.08 67.78
N ASN A 44 -22.16 -15.29 68.33
CA ASN A 44 -22.14 -16.58 67.65
C ASN A 44 -23.44 -16.82 66.86
N GLN A 45 -23.63 -16.07 65.76
CA GLN A 45 -24.65 -16.35 64.76
C GLN A 45 -24.18 -17.55 63.94
N THR A 46 -24.92 -18.65 64.05
CA THR A 46 -24.84 -19.82 63.19
C THR A 46 -24.68 -19.40 61.74
N ALA A 47 -23.61 -19.85 61.09
CA ALA A 47 -23.25 -19.46 59.73
C ALA A 47 -24.48 -19.58 58.79
N PRO A 48 -24.94 -18.48 58.17
CA PRO A 48 -26.28 -18.39 57.55
C PRO A 48 -26.52 -19.33 56.36
N CYS A 49 -25.48 -20.02 55.86
CA CYS A 49 -25.55 -20.96 54.74
C CYS A 49 -25.14 -22.40 55.12
N SER A 50 -25.28 -22.78 56.39
CA SER A 50 -24.79 -24.08 56.91
C SER A 50 -25.72 -25.28 56.63
N THR A 51 -27.00 -25.05 56.32
CA THR A 51 -27.99 -26.10 56.07
C THR A 51 -28.32 -26.22 54.58
N GLY A 52 -28.67 -27.42 54.11
CA GLY A 52 -29.02 -27.70 52.70
C GLY A 52 -28.01 -28.57 51.94
N ASN A 53 -28.38 -28.96 50.72
CA ASN A 53 -27.47 -29.66 49.80
C ASN A 53 -26.43 -28.68 49.22
N ILE A 54 -25.40 -29.18 48.53
CA ILE A 54 -24.29 -28.36 48.02
C ILE A 54 -24.80 -27.22 47.11
N VAL A 55 -25.78 -27.49 46.25
CA VAL A 55 -26.35 -26.50 45.32
C VAL A 55 -27.02 -25.35 46.07
N GLN A 56 -27.81 -25.66 47.12
CA GLN A 56 -28.46 -24.66 47.96
C GLN A 56 -27.45 -23.82 48.76
N LYS A 57 -26.36 -24.45 49.22
CA LYS A 57 -25.28 -23.76 49.93
C LYS A 57 -24.58 -22.76 49.02
N ASP A 58 -24.24 -23.19 47.81
CA ASP A 58 -23.59 -22.33 46.81
C ASP A 58 -24.45 -21.12 46.45
N GLU A 59 -25.76 -21.31 46.27
CA GLU A 59 -26.72 -20.22 46.02
C GLU A 59 -26.82 -19.26 47.20
N CYS A 60 -26.87 -19.82 48.42
CA CYS A 60 -26.90 -19.02 49.63
C CYS A 60 -25.65 -18.15 49.77
N PHE A 61 -24.45 -18.73 49.58
CA PHE A 61 -23.21 -17.97 49.69
C PHE A 61 -23.07 -16.92 48.58
N ALA A 62 -23.48 -17.21 47.34
CA ALA A 62 -23.47 -16.23 46.26
C ALA A 62 -24.42 -15.05 46.54
N ALA A 63 -25.64 -15.32 46.99
CA ALA A 63 -26.61 -14.28 47.37
C ALA A 63 -26.13 -13.48 48.59
N LEU A 64 -25.50 -14.15 49.56
CA LEU A 64 -24.95 -13.51 50.75
C LEU A 64 -23.80 -12.57 50.37
N ALA A 65 -22.85 -13.04 49.55
CA ALA A 65 -21.76 -12.22 49.00
C ALA A 65 -22.31 -10.95 48.35
N GLN A 66 -23.33 -11.08 47.49
CA GLN A 66 -23.94 -9.93 46.80
C GLN A 66 -24.64 -8.99 47.78
N SER A 67 -25.39 -9.53 48.74
CA SER A 67 -26.11 -8.72 49.74
C SER A 67 -25.17 -7.93 50.66
N LYS A 68 -23.96 -8.46 50.88
CA LYS A 68 -22.93 -7.86 51.75
C LYS A 68 -21.89 -7.06 50.96
N SER A 69 -21.93 -7.09 49.64
CA SER A 69 -20.89 -6.57 48.77
C SER A 69 -19.49 -7.10 49.14
N ASP A 70 -19.40 -8.35 49.59
CA ASP A 70 -18.17 -8.97 50.09
C ASP A 70 -17.78 -10.17 49.20
N PRO A 71 -16.77 -10.01 48.33
CA PRO A 71 -16.35 -11.07 47.41
C PRO A 71 -15.63 -12.22 48.11
N GLU A 72 -15.09 -12.05 49.32
CA GLU A 72 -14.42 -13.15 50.03
C GLU A 72 -15.43 -14.23 50.43
N LEU A 73 -16.71 -13.89 50.59
CA LEU A 73 -17.77 -14.86 50.86
C LEU A 73 -17.95 -15.87 49.71
N CYS A 74 -17.57 -15.52 48.47
CA CYS A 74 -17.60 -16.44 47.33
C CYS A 74 -16.70 -17.67 47.58
N MET A 75 -15.62 -17.56 48.37
CA MET A 75 -14.68 -18.66 48.62
C MET A 75 -15.32 -19.90 49.28
N ASN A 76 -16.52 -19.75 49.83
CA ASN A 76 -17.28 -20.83 50.47
C ASN A 76 -18.18 -21.61 49.49
N ILE A 77 -18.19 -21.25 48.20
CA ILE A 77 -18.93 -21.93 47.14
C ILE A 77 -18.14 -23.14 46.65
N TYR A 78 -18.79 -24.29 46.57
CA TYR A 78 -18.17 -25.56 46.18
C TYR A 78 -18.13 -25.77 44.66
N SER A 79 -19.19 -25.40 43.93
CA SER A 79 -19.20 -25.50 42.46
C SER A 79 -18.30 -24.44 41.83
N VAL A 80 -17.29 -24.87 41.06
CA VAL A 80 -16.34 -23.98 40.36
C VAL A 80 -17.07 -23.00 39.45
N GLU A 81 -18.09 -23.44 38.72
CA GLU A 81 -18.87 -22.58 37.82
C GLU A 81 -19.61 -21.46 38.57
N LYS A 82 -20.21 -21.79 39.73
CA LYS A 82 -20.90 -20.81 40.58
C LYS A 82 -19.91 -19.90 41.30
N LEU A 83 -18.76 -20.43 41.72
CA LEU A 83 -17.67 -19.67 42.34
C LEU A 83 -17.16 -18.58 41.39
N ASP A 84 -16.86 -18.96 40.15
CA ASP A 84 -16.40 -18.05 39.10
C ASP A 84 -17.45 -16.99 38.76
N SER A 85 -18.73 -17.40 38.67
CA SER A 85 -19.85 -16.48 38.45
C SER A 85 -20.05 -15.51 39.61
N CYS A 86 -19.85 -15.96 40.85
CA CYS A 86 -19.89 -15.12 42.05
C CYS A 86 -18.78 -14.05 41.99
N TYR A 87 -17.53 -14.44 41.74
CA TYR A 87 -16.43 -13.48 41.60
C TYR A 87 -16.64 -12.51 40.44
N ALA A 88 -17.14 -12.98 39.29
CA ALA A 88 -17.41 -12.13 38.14
C ALA A 88 -18.38 -10.97 38.46
N ALA A 89 -19.33 -11.16 39.39
CA ALA A 89 -20.26 -10.12 39.81
C ALA A 89 -19.61 -8.97 40.60
N PHE A 90 -18.40 -9.16 41.14
CA PHE A 90 -17.67 -8.13 41.90
C PHE A 90 -16.45 -7.58 41.16
N ALA A 91 -16.18 -8.10 39.97
CA ALA A 91 -14.91 -7.86 39.31
C ALA A 91 -14.88 -6.58 38.46
N ASP A 92 -15.96 -5.80 38.47
CA ASP A 92 -16.02 -4.47 37.86
C ASP A 92 -14.90 -3.59 38.43
N ASN A 93 -13.92 -3.27 37.58
CA ASN A 93 -12.72 -2.49 37.91
C ASN A 93 -11.80 -3.11 38.99
N ASN A 94 -11.95 -4.40 39.32
CA ASN A 94 -11.08 -5.08 40.29
C ASN A 94 -10.30 -6.25 39.66
N LEU A 95 -9.06 -5.97 39.25
CA LEU A 95 -8.16 -6.95 38.64
C LEU A 95 -7.78 -8.10 39.58
N THR A 96 -7.76 -7.89 40.90
CA THR A 96 -7.42 -8.98 41.84
C THR A 96 -8.52 -10.02 41.88
N ILE A 97 -9.79 -9.59 41.76
CA ILE A 97 -10.95 -10.49 41.67
C ILE A 97 -10.97 -11.23 40.33
N CYS A 98 -10.69 -10.56 39.20
CA CYS A 98 -10.59 -11.26 37.89
C CYS A 98 -9.57 -12.41 37.93
N LYS A 99 -8.45 -12.24 38.65
CA LYS A 99 -7.41 -13.28 38.79
C LYS A 99 -7.87 -14.50 39.61
N LYS A 100 -8.90 -14.37 40.44
CA LYS A 100 -9.49 -15.47 41.22
C LYS A 100 -10.43 -16.36 40.38
N ILE A 101 -10.86 -15.92 39.19
CA ILE A 101 -11.74 -16.68 38.29
C ILE A 101 -10.93 -17.80 37.60
N SER A 102 -11.41 -19.03 37.73
CA SER A 102 -10.76 -20.23 37.19
C SER A 102 -11.09 -20.49 35.72
N SER A 103 -12.32 -20.21 35.30
CA SER A 103 -12.80 -20.33 33.92
C SER A 103 -12.05 -19.37 32.99
N PRO A 104 -11.32 -19.88 31.96
CA PRO A 104 -10.58 -19.02 31.03
C PRO A 104 -11.47 -18.01 30.32
N ASP A 105 -12.72 -18.39 30.03
CA ASP A 105 -13.66 -17.57 29.27
C ASP A 105 -14.25 -16.43 30.09
N LEU A 106 -14.66 -16.71 31.33
CA LEU A 106 -15.14 -15.69 32.26
C LEU A 106 -14.00 -14.76 32.67
N ARG A 107 -12.80 -15.31 32.93
CA ARG A 107 -11.61 -14.52 33.25
C ARG A 107 -11.22 -13.58 32.11
N ALA A 108 -11.19 -14.07 30.86
CA ALA A 108 -10.89 -13.23 29.70
C ALA A 108 -11.92 -12.11 29.51
N THR A 109 -13.20 -12.40 29.75
CA THR A 109 -14.28 -11.38 29.70
C THR A 109 -14.09 -10.32 30.79
N CYS A 110 -13.82 -10.76 32.02
CA CYS A 110 -13.52 -9.91 33.17
C CYS A 110 -12.34 -8.96 32.90
N LEU A 111 -11.22 -9.53 32.43
CA LEU A 111 -10.02 -8.77 32.07
C LEU A 111 -10.30 -7.79 30.93
N THR A 112 -11.09 -8.19 29.93
CA THR A 112 -11.45 -7.30 28.81
C THR A 112 -12.25 -6.08 29.26
N LEU A 113 -13.21 -6.26 30.16
CA LEU A 113 -13.99 -5.14 30.72
C LEU A 113 -13.10 -4.19 31.53
N ASN A 114 -12.23 -4.74 32.37
CA ASN A 114 -11.27 -3.95 33.16
C ASN A 114 -10.27 -3.21 32.25
N ALA A 115 -9.75 -3.87 31.23
CA ALA A 115 -8.84 -3.29 30.26
C ALA A 115 -9.49 -2.10 29.52
N ALA A 116 -10.75 -2.24 29.10
CA ALA A 116 -11.51 -1.18 28.44
C ALA A 116 -11.78 0.01 29.36
N SER A 117 -12.19 -0.26 30.62
CA SER A 117 -12.44 0.79 31.62
C SER A 117 -11.17 1.59 31.96
N LEU A 118 -10.05 0.89 32.14
CA LEU A 118 -8.76 1.48 32.51
C LEU A 118 -7.91 1.92 31.29
N LYS A 119 -8.37 1.65 30.07
CA LYS A 119 -7.64 1.85 28.81
C LYS A 119 -6.20 1.27 28.87
N SER A 120 -6.04 0.07 29.43
CA SER A 120 -4.72 -0.56 29.64
C SER A 120 -4.50 -1.82 28.82
N GLU A 121 -3.55 -1.75 27.88
CA GLU A 121 -3.13 -2.86 27.02
C GLU A 121 -2.48 -3.99 27.82
N GLU A 122 -1.80 -3.65 28.93
CA GLU A 122 -1.17 -4.62 29.82
C GLU A 122 -2.18 -5.60 30.41
N ILE A 123 -3.41 -5.15 30.69
CA ILE A 123 -4.49 -6.03 31.16
C ILE A 123 -4.93 -7.01 30.06
N CYS A 124 -4.98 -6.57 28.80
CA CYS A 124 -5.24 -7.49 27.68
C CYS A 124 -4.14 -8.56 27.54
N ASN A 125 -2.89 -8.22 27.86
CA ASN A 125 -1.77 -9.17 27.83
C ASN A 125 -1.86 -10.26 28.91
N LEU A 126 -2.74 -10.10 29.92
CA LEU A 126 -3.07 -11.14 30.90
C LEU A 126 -4.05 -12.20 30.38
N ILE A 127 -4.59 -12.03 29.15
CA ILE A 127 -5.50 -12.99 28.52
C ILE A 127 -4.69 -14.04 27.76
N ASP A 128 -4.76 -15.29 28.22
CA ASP A 128 -4.00 -16.41 27.64
C ASP A 128 -4.47 -16.77 26.22
N ASN A 129 -5.78 -16.73 25.98
CA ASN A 129 -6.35 -17.05 24.68
C ASN A 129 -6.06 -15.93 23.67
N ALA A 130 -5.33 -16.26 22.60
CA ALA A 130 -4.85 -15.28 21.63
C ALA A 130 -5.97 -14.53 20.88
N GLU A 131 -7.09 -15.20 20.57
CA GLU A 131 -8.24 -14.61 19.90
C GLU A 131 -8.93 -13.58 20.81
N LYS A 132 -9.22 -13.97 22.06
CA LYS A 132 -9.83 -13.07 23.05
C LYS A 132 -8.92 -11.90 23.42
N ARG A 133 -7.61 -12.12 23.48
CA ARG A 133 -6.62 -11.05 23.67
C ARG A 133 -6.66 -10.05 22.51
N ALA A 134 -6.73 -10.51 21.28
CA ALA A 134 -6.86 -9.63 20.12
C ALA A 134 -8.15 -8.81 20.18
N ASP A 135 -9.26 -9.40 20.61
CA ASP A 135 -10.53 -8.69 20.79
C ASP A 135 -10.51 -7.69 21.95
N CYS A 136 -9.81 -8.00 23.03
CA CYS A 136 -9.54 -7.05 24.11
C CYS A 136 -8.74 -5.84 23.59
N LEU A 137 -7.64 -6.08 22.87
CA LEU A 137 -6.80 -5.02 22.32
C LEU A 137 -7.59 -4.11 21.38
N LYS A 138 -8.48 -4.65 20.55
CA LYS A 138 -9.37 -3.82 19.69
C LYS A 138 -10.26 -2.85 20.47
N LYS A 139 -10.61 -3.15 21.72
CA LYS A 139 -11.44 -2.30 22.58
C LYS A 139 -10.65 -1.25 23.35
N VAL A 140 -9.35 -1.49 23.53
CA VAL A 140 -8.46 -0.70 24.40
C VAL A 140 -7.55 0.21 23.61
N VAL A 141 -6.99 -0.33 22.53
CA VAL A 141 -6.06 0.35 21.63
C VAL A 141 -6.90 1.22 20.68
N PRO A 142 -6.66 2.55 20.62
CA PRO A 142 -7.28 3.40 19.62
C PRO A 142 -7.08 2.78 18.23
N PRO A 143 -8.11 2.74 17.36
CA PRO A 143 -8.06 2.03 16.08
C PRO A 143 -6.79 2.31 15.26
N CYS A 144 -6.28 3.54 15.36
CA CYS A 144 -5.13 4.00 14.62
C CYS A 144 -3.77 3.54 15.17
N MET A 145 -3.66 3.19 16.46
CA MET A 145 -2.39 2.71 17.02
C MET A 145 -1.96 1.34 16.45
N LEU A 146 -2.91 0.57 15.92
CA LEU A 146 -2.63 -0.70 15.23
C LEU A 146 -2.06 -0.53 13.81
N VAL A 147 -2.11 0.69 13.26
CA VAL A 147 -1.55 0.99 11.93
C VAL A 147 -0.03 1.12 12.06
N MET A 148 0.71 0.18 11.47
CA MET A 148 2.18 0.11 11.60
C MET A 148 2.91 1.18 10.79
N ASP A 149 2.38 1.54 9.63
CA ASP A 149 2.92 2.60 8.77
C ASP A 149 2.67 3.96 9.42
N PRO A 150 3.72 4.74 9.76
CA PRO A 150 3.57 6.03 10.42
C PRO A 150 2.69 7.02 9.64
N ALA A 151 2.82 7.07 8.31
CA ALA A 151 2.04 8.01 7.49
C ALA A 151 0.55 7.64 7.48
N LYS A 152 0.24 6.34 7.42
CA LYS A 152 -1.16 5.86 7.50
C LYS A 152 -1.74 6.02 8.89
N ARG A 153 -0.92 5.91 9.95
CA ARG A 153 -1.33 6.13 11.33
C ARG A 153 -1.73 7.59 11.56
N GLU A 154 -0.94 8.55 11.04
CA GLU A 154 -1.29 9.98 11.09
C GLU A 154 -2.64 10.25 10.41
N LEU A 155 -2.83 9.74 9.20
CA LEU A 155 -4.10 9.88 8.48
C LEU A 155 -5.27 9.29 9.28
N CYS A 156 -5.10 8.09 9.84
CA CYS A 156 -6.12 7.47 10.67
C CYS A 156 -6.47 8.35 11.86
N ASN A 157 -5.46 8.84 12.62
CA ASN A 157 -5.68 9.71 13.77
C ASN A 157 -6.41 11.00 13.38
N ALA A 158 -6.03 11.60 12.25
CA ALA A 158 -6.67 12.78 11.70
C ALA A 158 -8.15 12.51 11.39
N LEU A 159 -8.45 11.42 10.69
CA LEU A 159 -9.83 11.03 10.33
C LEU A 159 -10.68 10.70 11.55
N GLU A 160 -10.15 9.95 12.52
CA GLU A 160 -10.85 9.58 13.76
C GLU A 160 -11.25 10.83 14.55
N LYS A 161 -10.34 11.80 14.65
CA LYS A 161 -10.57 13.05 15.40
C LYS A 161 -11.19 14.17 14.57
N LYS A 162 -11.36 13.97 13.27
CA LYS A 162 -11.79 15.00 12.29
C LYS A 162 -10.91 16.26 12.37
N ASP A 163 -9.61 16.06 12.53
CA ASP A 163 -8.63 17.12 12.72
C ASP A 163 -7.41 16.89 11.82
N TYR A 164 -7.35 17.61 10.71
CA TYR A 164 -6.25 17.52 9.76
C TYR A 164 -4.94 18.09 10.30
N THR A 165 -4.94 18.84 11.41
CA THR A 165 -3.70 19.37 12.00
C THR A 165 -2.81 18.26 12.59
N LEU A 166 -3.35 17.05 12.71
CA LEU A 166 -2.61 15.84 13.10
C LEU A 166 -1.81 15.21 11.95
N CYS A 167 -2.02 15.68 10.71
CA CYS A 167 -1.17 15.32 9.58
C CYS A 167 0.12 16.12 9.60
N THR A 168 1.24 15.48 9.29
CA THR A 168 2.53 16.17 9.11
C THR A 168 3.08 16.11 7.69
N LEU A 169 2.62 15.12 6.90
CA LEU A 169 3.06 14.88 5.52
C LEU A 169 2.02 15.34 4.49
N ASP A 170 2.47 15.83 3.33
CA ASP A 170 1.63 16.23 2.20
C ASP A 170 0.65 15.12 1.75
N SER A 171 1.09 13.86 1.79
CA SER A 171 0.23 12.71 1.48
C SER A 171 -0.94 12.57 2.46
N CYS A 172 -0.70 12.82 3.76
CA CYS A 172 -1.74 12.78 4.78
C CYS A 172 -2.78 13.88 4.57
N PHE A 173 -2.34 15.13 4.34
CA PHE A 173 -3.26 16.24 4.06
C PHE A 173 -4.13 15.97 2.84
N ARG A 174 -3.53 15.46 1.75
CA ARG A 174 -4.26 15.12 0.51
C ARG A 174 -5.29 14.02 0.74
N GLU A 175 -4.88 12.91 1.36
CA GLU A 175 -5.80 11.79 1.61
C GLU A 175 -6.91 12.17 2.60
N TYR A 176 -6.60 12.94 3.65
CA TYR A 176 -7.60 13.46 4.58
C TYR A 176 -8.63 14.33 3.84
N ALA A 177 -8.15 15.27 3.02
CA ALA A 177 -9.00 16.18 2.25
C ALA A 177 -9.96 15.42 1.33
N GLN A 178 -9.46 14.38 0.65
CA GLN A 178 -10.24 13.52 -0.24
C GLN A 178 -11.30 12.71 0.51
N ASN A 179 -10.96 12.15 1.67
CA ASN A 179 -11.89 11.35 2.48
C ASN A 179 -12.99 12.19 3.16
N THR A 180 -12.71 13.47 3.43
CA THR A 180 -13.62 14.34 4.21
C THR A 180 -14.24 15.46 3.37
N SER A 181 -13.89 15.54 2.09
CA SER A 181 -14.21 16.66 1.21
C SER A 181 -13.80 18.04 1.77
N ASN A 182 -12.73 18.09 2.58
CA ASN A 182 -12.25 19.31 3.24
C ASN A 182 -11.07 19.93 2.48
N THR A 183 -11.30 21.06 1.80
CA THR A 183 -10.27 21.78 1.04
C THR A 183 -9.23 22.50 1.90
N ASP A 184 -9.54 22.81 3.16
CA ASP A 184 -8.62 23.55 4.05
C ASP A 184 -7.38 22.71 4.35
N ALA A 185 -7.53 21.39 4.44
CA ALA A 185 -6.40 20.47 4.59
C ALA A 185 -5.44 20.56 3.39
N CYS A 186 -5.96 20.75 2.17
CA CYS A 186 -5.12 20.91 0.98
C CYS A 186 -4.19 22.14 1.09
N ALA A 187 -4.63 23.22 1.76
CA ALA A 187 -3.85 24.45 1.87
C ALA A 187 -2.50 24.27 2.59
N LEU A 188 -2.37 23.22 3.41
CA LEU A 188 -1.15 22.88 4.15
C LEU A 188 -0.15 22.04 3.34
N ILE A 189 -0.52 21.57 2.15
CA ILE A 189 0.39 20.84 1.26
C ILE A 189 1.52 21.77 0.81
N SER A 190 2.77 21.32 0.97
CA SER A 190 3.97 22.12 0.75
C SER A 190 4.20 22.46 -0.73
N THR A 191 4.00 21.49 -1.62
CA THR A 191 4.19 21.66 -3.06
C THR A 191 2.97 22.30 -3.70
N GLU A 192 3.12 23.49 -4.28
CA GLU A 192 2.01 24.27 -4.82
C GLU A 192 1.18 23.51 -5.88
N ALA A 193 1.83 22.78 -6.79
CA ALA A 193 1.12 21.97 -7.79
C ALA A 193 0.26 20.88 -7.15
N GLU A 194 0.76 20.23 -6.09
CA GLU A 194 0.02 19.20 -5.36
C GLU A 194 -1.12 19.79 -4.52
N ARG A 195 -0.92 20.98 -3.95
CA ARG A 195 -1.96 21.75 -3.25
C ARG A 195 -3.16 22.01 -4.16
N TYR A 196 -2.93 22.58 -5.34
CA TYR A 196 -4.04 22.84 -6.28
C TYR A 196 -4.62 21.55 -6.86
N THR A 197 -3.81 20.50 -7.06
CA THR A 197 -4.32 19.18 -7.46
C THR A 197 -5.27 18.62 -6.40
N CYS A 198 -4.92 18.75 -5.12
CA CYS A 198 -5.78 18.36 -4.00
C CYS A 198 -7.11 19.14 -4.02
N ILE A 199 -7.06 20.47 -4.15
CA ILE A 199 -8.26 21.31 -4.22
C ILE A 199 -9.15 20.91 -5.41
N ALA A 200 -8.56 20.75 -6.60
CA ALA A 200 -9.28 20.36 -7.81
C ALA A 200 -9.95 18.97 -7.67
N THR A 201 -9.25 18.01 -7.07
CA THR A 201 -9.80 16.65 -6.88
C THR A 201 -10.91 16.59 -5.83
N VAL A 202 -10.75 17.31 -4.71
CA VAL A 202 -11.75 17.40 -3.63
C VAL A 202 -13.02 18.09 -4.09
N THR A 203 -12.89 19.18 -4.87
CA THR A 203 -14.03 19.93 -5.43
C THR A 203 -14.61 19.30 -6.70
N GLY A 204 -13.91 18.34 -7.30
CA GLY A 204 -14.28 17.76 -8.59
C GLY A 204 -14.13 18.71 -9.78
N SER A 205 -13.32 19.77 -9.67
CA SER A 205 -13.21 20.87 -10.62
C SER A 205 -11.77 21.13 -11.05
N VAL A 206 -11.39 20.71 -12.27
CA VAL A 206 -10.07 21.02 -12.87
C VAL A 206 -9.79 22.54 -12.98
N PRO A 207 -10.79 23.42 -13.24
CA PRO A 207 -10.57 24.87 -13.24
C PRO A 207 -9.96 25.47 -11.97
N GLU A 208 -10.03 24.81 -10.82
CA GLU A 208 -9.34 25.26 -9.58
C GLU A 208 -7.82 25.41 -9.77
N CYS A 209 -7.23 24.67 -10.72
CA CYS A 209 -5.81 24.79 -11.06
C CYS A 209 -5.43 26.19 -11.58
N ASN A 210 -6.39 26.99 -12.07
CA ASN A 210 -6.11 28.35 -12.59
C ASN A 210 -5.62 29.33 -11.53
N ALA A 211 -5.79 29.02 -10.25
CA ALA A 211 -5.30 29.83 -9.14
C ALA A 211 -3.77 29.67 -8.88
N ALA A 212 -3.11 28.73 -9.54
CA ALA A 212 -1.67 28.52 -9.40
C ALA A 212 -0.83 29.74 -9.84
N SER A 213 0.28 29.97 -9.14
CA SER A 213 1.15 31.15 -9.28
C SER A 213 1.86 31.25 -10.63
N SER A 214 2.09 30.12 -11.30
CA SER A 214 2.85 30.07 -12.54
C SER A 214 2.27 29.04 -13.51
N THR A 215 2.53 29.26 -14.80
CA THR A 215 2.08 28.39 -15.89
C THR A 215 2.53 26.92 -15.72
N PRO A 216 3.80 26.60 -15.40
CA PRO A 216 4.21 25.21 -15.19
C PRO A 216 3.49 24.52 -14.02
N VAL A 217 3.27 25.24 -12.92
CA VAL A 217 2.54 24.72 -11.74
C VAL A 217 1.07 24.47 -12.07
N ARG A 218 0.42 25.42 -12.77
CA ARG A 218 -0.95 25.26 -13.27
C ARG A 218 -1.07 24.04 -14.17
N ASP A 219 -0.20 23.93 -15.16
CA ASP A 219 -0.30 22.87 -16.18
C ASP A 219 -0.07 21.48 -15.57
N LEU A 220 0.88 21.35 -14.63
CA LEU A 220 1.07 20.11 -13.85
C LEU A 220 -0.15 19.77 -12.98
N CYS A 221 -0.79 20.78 -12.37
CA CYS A 221 -2.05 20.59 -11.65
C CYS A 221 -3.15 20.09 -12.58
N VAL A 222 -3.31 20.71 -13.76
CA VAL A 222 -4.34 20.34 -14.75
C VAL A 222 -4.17 18.89 -15.18
N GLU A 223 -2.94 18.46 -15.50
CA GLU A 223 -2.64 17.07 -15.85
C GLU A 223 -3.08 16.12 -14.71
N LYS A 224 -2.50 16.28 -13.51
CA LYS A 224 -2.78 15.38 -12.38
C LYS A 224 -4.26 15.37 -11.97
N ALA A 225 -4.91 16.53 -11.94
CA ALA A 225 -6.32 16.64 -11.55
C ALA A 225 -7.25 16.03 -12.61
N SER A 226 -6.95 16.22 -13.90
CA SER A 226 -7.70 15.59 -14.99
C SER A 226 -7.61 14.07 -14.91
N GLU A 227 -6.40 13.52 -14.74
CA GLU A 227 -6.18 12.08 -14.59
C GLU A 227 -6.96 11.48 -13.41
N ALA A 228 -6.85 12.12 -12.24
CA ALA A 228 -7.51 11.69 -11.01
C ALA A 228 -9.04 11.73 -11.11
N LEU A 229 -9.59 12.75 -11.78
CA LEU A 229 -11.04 12.91 -11.98
C LEU A 229 -11.58 12.16 -13.20
N GLY A 230 -10.71 11.62 -14.05
CA GLY A 230 -11.10 10.99 -15.32
C GLY A 230 -11.69 11.96 -16.35
N LYS A 231 -11.30 13.25 -16.30
CA LYS A 231 -11.85 14.32 -17.15
C LYS A 231 -10.87 14.73 -18.24
N ALA A 232 -10.95 14.08 -19.41
CA ALA A 232 -10.04 14.33 -20.53
C ALA A 232 -10.19 15.74 -21.15
N ASP A 233 -11.35 16.36 -21.02
CA ASP A 233 -11.61 17.76 -21.38
C ASP A 233 -10.86 18.74 -20.47
N GLY A 234 -10.55 18.34 -19.22
CA GLY A 234 -9.71 19.12 -18.32
C GLY A 234 -8.33 19.44 -18.89
N CYS A 235 -7.76 18.55 -19.72
CA CYS A 235 -6.48 18.77 -20.39
C CYS A 235 -6.46 20.04 -21.27
N ASP A 236 -7.62 20.55 -21.73
CA ASP A 236 -7.70 21.79 -22.51
C ASP A 236 -7.38 23.06 -21.70
N LEU A 237 -7.36 22.97 -20.37
CA LEU A 237 -7.03 24.08 -19.48
C LEU A 237 -5.51 24.30 -19.33
N ALA A 238 -4.70 23.32 -19.69
CA ALA A 238 -3.25 23.46 -19.72
C ALA A 238 -2.80 24.29 -20.94
N THR A 239 -1.63 24.91 -20.86
CA THR A 239 -1.08 25.71 -21.97
C THR A 239 -0.96 24.88 -23.24
N ALA A 240 -1.38 25.44 -24.37
CA ALA A 240 -1.10 24.83 -25.67
C ALA A 240 0.41 24.64 -25.86
N GLY A 241 0.81 23.43 -26.23
CA GLY A 241 2.20 23.05 -26.45
C GLY A 241 2.96 22.63 -25.20
N SER A 242 2.40 22.75 -23.99
CA SER A 242 3.12 22.32 -22.79
C SER A 242 3.20 20.79 -22.68
N ASP A 243 4.30 20.32 -22.10
CA ASP A 243 4.56 18.91 -21.89
C ASP A 243 3.42 18.23 -21.12
N TYR A 244 2.93 18.90 -20.06
CA TYR A 244 1.83 18.44 -19.23
C TYR A 244 0.50 18.30 -19.99
N ARG A 245 0.21 19.20 -20.93
CA ARG A 245 -1.01 19.09 -21.76
C ARG A 245 -0.96 17.85 -22.65
N ASN A 246 0.18 17.63 -23.28
CA ASN A 246 0.37 16.51 -24.20
C ASN A 246 0.48 15.18 -23.45
N GLY A 247 1.10 15.17 -22.27
CA GLY A 247 1.11 14.05 -21.32
C GLY A 247 -0.30 13.67 -20.87
N CYS A 248 -1.11 14.65 -20.45
CA CYS A 248 -2.53 14.47 -20.10
C CYS A 248 -3.32 13.77 -21.23
N TYR A 249 -3.15 14.22 -22.48
CA TYR A 249 -3.82 13.56 -23.62
C TYR A 249 -3.32 12.16 -23.90
N LEU A 250 -2.02 11.91 -23.78
CA LEU A 250 -1.46 10.56 -23.91
C LEU A 250 -2.04 9.61 -22.85
N TYR A 251 -2.11 10.05 -21.59
CA TYR A 251 -2.71 9.27 -20.51
C TYR A 251 -4.12 8.79 -20.89
N PHE A 252 -4.97 9.71 -21.33
CA PHE A 252 -6.34 9.36 -21.71
C PHE A 252 -6.42 8.53 -22.98
N ALA A 253 -5.56 8.79 -23.98
CA ALA A 253 -5.48 7.97 -25.18
C ALA A 253 -5.20 6.51 -24.81
N VAL A 254 -4.16 6.26 -24.01
CA VAL A 254 -3.76 4.91 -23.57
C VAL A 254 -4.82 4.28 -22.69
N LYS A 255 -5.30 4.98 -21.65
CA LYS A 255 -6.30 4.47 -20.71
C LYS A 255 -7.60 4.06 -21.38
N THR A 256 -8.03 4.77 -22.42
CA THR A 256 -9.28 4.49 -23.15
C THR A 256 -9.07 3.64 -24.40
N GLY A 257 -7.84 3.35 -24.79
CA GLY A 257 -7.52 2.73 -26.08
C GLY A 257 -7.87 3.59 -27.30
N ASN A 258 -8.14 4.89 -27.12
CA ASN A 258 -8.59 5.79 -28.18
C ASN A 258 -7.49 6.78 -28.59
N ALA A 259 -6.75 6.41 -29.64
CA ALA A 259 -5.69 7.24 -30.20
C ALA A 259 -6.17 8.59 -30.76
N ASP A 260 -7.45 8.75 -31.09
CA ASP A 260 -7.95 10.03 -31.63
C ASP A 260 -7.91 11.16 -30.60
N ILE A 261 -7.77 10.84 -29.31
CA ILE A 261 -7.50 11.82 -28.26
C ILE A 261 -6.21 12.60 -28.54
N CYS A 262 -5.18 11.95 -29.12
CA CYS A 262 -3.93 12.61 -29.51
C CYS A 262 -4.13 13.72 -30.56
N LYS A 263 -5.27 13.79 -31.27
CA LYS A 263 -5.58 14.91 -32.18
C LYS A 263 -5.68 16.26 -31.45
N LYS A 264 -5.98 16.23 -30.15
CA LYS A 264 -6.07 17.43 -29.29
C LYS A 264 -4.72 17.90 -28.75
N ALA A 265 -3.69 17.05 -28.79
CA ALA A 265 -2.32 17.44 -28.48
C ALA A 265 -1.83 18.50 -29.47
N SER A 266 -0.94 19.39 -29.00
CA SER A 266 -0.52 20.53 -29.82
C SER A 266 0.34 20.10 -31.02
N PRO A 267 0.23 20.81 -32.15
CA PRO A 267 0.95 20.46 -33.37
C PRO A 267 2.47 20.63 -33.23
N GLU A 268 3.18 20.07 -34.21
CA GLU A 268 4.58 19.62 -34.13
C GLU A 268 5.68 20.68 -34.00
N PHE A 269 5.36 21.97 -34.09
CA PHE A 269 6.38 23.00 -34.26
C PHE A 269 6.85 23.62 -32.93
N THR A 270 7.36 22.81 -32.02
CA THR A 270 8.30 23.29 -31.01
C THR A 270 9.64 22.61 -31.27
N VAL A 271 10.71 23.40 -31.32
CA VAL A 271 12.08 22.96 -31.67
C VAL A 271 12.65 21.96 -30.65
N MET A 272 11.91 21.69 -29.57
CA MET A 272 12.25 20.69 -28.56
C MET A 272 11.55 19.36 -28.87
N VAL A 273 12.37 18.36 -29.19
CA VAL A 273 11.97 16.98 -29.47
C VAL A 273 11.37 16.38 -28.19
N GLY A 274 10.06 16.13 -28.13
CA GLY A 274 9.53 15.30 -27.04
C GLY A 274 8.05 15.42 -26.69
N THR A 275 7.32 16.46 -27.09
CA THR A 275 5.95 16.65 -26.58
C THR A 275 4.93 17.09 -27.63
N SER A 276 5.16 16.75 -28.89
CA SER A 276 4.19 17.04 -29.94
C SER A 276 3.06 16.00 -30.01
N ARG A 277 2.02 16.32 -30.79
CA ARG A 277 1.03 15.33 -31.27
C ARG A 277 1.66 14.04 -31.79
N ASN A 278 2.78 14.14 -32.48
CA ASN A 278 3.50 12.97 -33.02
C ASN A 278 4.13 12.12 -31.94
N TRP A 279 4.61 12.73 -30.86
CA TRP A 279 5.02 12.00 -29.67
C TRP A 279 3.85 11.28 -29.00
N CYS A 280 2.65 11.89 -28.91
CA CYS A 280 1.47 11.24 -28.36
C CYS A 280 1.11 9.96 -29.12
N TYR A 281 1.05 10.01 -30.46
CA TYR A 281 0.81 8.81 -31.27
C TYR A 281 1.91 7.76 -31.12
N GLY A 282 3.19 8.18 -31.10
CA GLY A 282 4.33 7.29 -30.89
C GLY A 282 4.27 6.55 -29.56
N GLN A 283 4.04 7.27 -28.47
CA GLN A 283 3.91 6.66 -27.13
C GLN A 283 2.66 5.80 -27.01
N PHE A 284 1.55 6.21 -27.62
CA PHE A 284 0.35 5.36 -27.67
C PHE A 284 0.65 4.03 -28.35
N ALA A 285 1.29 4.05 -29.53
CA ALA A 285 1.69 2.82 -30.22
C ALA A 285 2.64 1.97 -29.37
N ASN A 286 3.58 2.61 -28.69
CA ASN A 286 4.54 1.95 -27.80
C ASN A 286 3.85 1.26 -26.60
N MET A 287 2.91 1.93 -25.93
CA MET A 287 2.25 1.39 -24.74
C MET A 287 1.16 0.37 -25.05
N THR A 288 0.60 0.37 -26.28
CA THR A 288 -0.56 -0.46 -26.64
C THR A 288 -0.28 -1.49 -27.74
N ALA A 289 0.94 -1.53 -28.29
CA ALA A 289 1.32 -2.25 -29.49
C ALA A 289 0.50 -1.88 -30.76
N ASN A 290 -0.36 -0.85 -30.71
CA ASN A 290 -1.24 -0.49 -31.81
C ASN A 290 -0.54 0.47 -32.77
N VAL A 291 0.20 -0.07 -33.74
CA VAL A 291 0.94 0.72 -34.74
C VAL A 291 0.06 1.29 -35.85
N THR A 292 -1.24 0.99 -35.90
CA THR A 292 -2.16 1.57 -36.89
C THR A 292 -2.30 3.09 -36.75
N VAL A 293 -1.81 3.65 -35.63
CA VAL A 293 -1.77 5.09 -35.37
C VAL A 293 -0.53 5.76 -35.95
N CYS A 294 0.56 5.04 -36.22
CA CYS A 294 1.80 5.62 -36.73
C CYS A 294 1.64 6.33 -38.09
N PRO A 295 0.75 5.92 -39.01
CA PRO A 295 0.44 6.71 -40.21
C PRO A 295 -0.15 8.11 -39.92
N LYS A 296 -0.71 8.36 -38.72
CA LYS A 296 -1.18 9.68 -38.30
C LYS A 296 -0.03 10.62 -37.91
N VAL A 297 1.20 10.10 -37.82
CA VAL A 297 2.43 10.86 -37.59
C VAL A 297 2.90 11.48 -38.91
N THR A 298 2.88 12.81 -38.97
CA THR A 298 3.16 13.60 -40.17
C THR A 298 4.64 13.57 -40.55
N GLU A 299 5.56 13.79 -39.60
CA GLU A 299 6.99 13.75 -39.89
C GLU A 299 7.46 12.32 -40.12
N THR A 300 8.10 12.09 -41.27
CA THR A 300 8.65 10.79 -41.65
C THR A 300 9.59 10.21 -40.59
N ILE A 301 10.48 11.02 -40.01
CA ILE A 301 11.41 10.56 -38.97
C ILE A 301 10.65 10.09 -37.72
N ASN A 302 9.69 10.88 -37.25
CA ASN A 302 8.87 10.52 -36.08
C ASN A 302 8.01 9.29 -36.35
N ARG A 303 7.53 9.11 -37.58
CA ARG A 303 6.76 7.93 -37.99
C ARG A 303 7.61 6.67 -37.96
N ILE A 304 8.86 6.75 -38.41
CA ILE A 304 9.82 5.63 -38.32
C ILE A 304 10.08 5.28 -36.85
N ILE A 305 10.31 6.28 -36.00
CA ILE A 305 10.51 6.10 -34.56
C ILE A 305 9.27 5.46 -33.91
N CYS A 306 8.06 5.85 -34.30
CA CYS A 306 6.80 5.27 -33.81
C CYS A 306 6.75 3.74 -33.99
N TYR A 307 7.02 3.24 -35.21
CA TYR A 307 7.05 1.80 -35.47
C TYR A 307 8.18 1.10 -34.72
N ARG A 308 9.38 1.70 -34.74
CA ARG A 308 10.58 1.12 -34.13
C ARG A 308 10.44 0.98 -32.62
N ASP A 309 10.03 2.04 -31.93
CA ASP A 309 9.90 2.03 -30.48
C ASP A 309 8.75 1.12 -30.05
N ALA A 310 7.65 1.07 -30.80
CA ALA A 310 6.59 0.10 -30.55
C ALA A 310 7.04 -1.36 -30.72
N ALA A 311 7.86 -1.65 -31.73
CA ALA A 311 8.44 -2.99 -31.94
C ALA A 311 9.36 -3.40 -30.76
N ILE A 312 10.19 -2.47 -30.28
CA ILE A 312 11.12 -2.70 -29.16
C ILE A 312 10.36 -2.86 -27.85
N GLY A 313 9.51 -1.89 -27.49
CA GLY A 313 8.79 -1.86 -26.22
C GLY A 313 7.86 -3.05 -26.03
N ASN A 314 7.24 -3.52 -27.10
CA ASN A 314 6.33 -4.69 -27.07
C ASN A 314 7.02 -6.01 -27.40
N ARG A 315 8.32 -6.00 -27.74
CA ARG A 315 9.07 -7.19 -28.18
C ARG A 315 8.40 -7.88 -29.38
N MET A 316 7.80 -7.08 -30.27
CA MET A 316 7.06 -7.52 -31.46
C MET A 316 7.76 -7.03 -32.73
N PRO A 317 8.79 -7.74 -33.23
CA PRO A 317 9.51 -7.35 -34.44
C PRO A 317 8.63 -7.20 -35.68
N SER A 318 7.49 -7.87 -35.79
CA SER A 318 6.59 -7.76 -36.93
C SER A 318 6.06 -6.34 -37.16
N LEU A 319 6.06 -5.50 -36.11
CA LEU A 319 5.71 -4.08 -36.21
C LEU A 319 6.67 -3.29 -37.13
N CYS A 320 7.89 -3.79 -37.34
CA CYS A 320 8.86 -3.22 -38.29
C CYS A 320 8.45 -3.39 -39.77
N ASN A 321 7.51 -4.27 -40.09
CA ASN A 321 7.05 -4.53 -41.48
C ASN A 321 6.46 -3.29 -42.17
N MET A 322 6.04 -2.29 -41.39
CA MET A 322 5.39 -1.09 -41.88
C MET A 322 6.37 0.01 -42.34
N LEU A 323 7.68 -0.25 -42.29
CA LEU A 323 8.71 0.70 -42.69
C LEU A 323 9.01 0.60 -44.20
N ASP A 324 9.14 1.76 -44.85
CA ASP A 324 9.16 1.87 -46.32
C ASP A 324 10.43 1.34 -47.00
N THR A 325 11.55 1.24 -46.28
CA THR A 325 12.84 0.84 -46.86
C THR A 325 13.46 -0.34 -46.13
N ASP A 326 14.13 -1.21 -46.89
CA ASP A 326 14.88 -2.34 -46.33
C ASP A 326 15.91 -1.91 -45.28
N ALA A 327 16.54 -0.75 -45.45
CA ALA A 327 17.50 -0.22 -44.49
C ALA A 327 16.84 0.08 -43.13
N MET A 328 15.68 0.74 -43.14
CA MET A 328 14.92 1.07 -41.93
C MET A 328 14.34 -0.19 -41.28
N MET A 329 13.80 -1.12 -42.07
CA MET A 329 13.32 -2.42 -41.57
C MET A 329 14.44 -3.20 -40.88
N ARG A 330 15.63 -3.29 -41.48
CA ARG A 330 16.78 -3.99 -40.89
C ARG A 330 17.24 -3.36 -39.59
N ASP A 331 17.29 -2.03 -39.50
CA ASP A 331 17.63 -1.33 -38.25
C ASP A 331 16.61 -1.65 -37.15
N CYS A 332 15.32 -1.55 -37.47
CA CYS A 332 14.22 -1.86 -36.56
C CYS A 332 14.29 -3.31 -36.06
N TYR A 333 14.42 -4.29 -36.96
CA TYR A 333 14.55 -5.70 -36.60
C TYR A 333 15.78 -5.98 -35.73
N SER A 334 16.92 -5.36 -36.05
CA SER A 334 18.13 -5.48 -35.24
C SER A 334 17.86 -5.04 -33.79
N ALA A 335 17.20 -3.89 -33.64
CA ALA A 335 16.86 -3.35 -32.33
C ALA A 335 15.84 -4.20 -31.57
N SER A 336 14.75 -4.64 -32.22
CA SER A 336 13.65 -5.37 -31.58
C SER A 336 13.92 -6.87 -31.40
N ILE A 337 14.89 -7.46 -32.11
CA ILE A 337 15.24 -8.88 -32.00
C ILE A 337 16.52 -9.04 -31.19
N LEU A 338 17.62 -8.41 -31.61
CA LEU A 338 18.95 -8.74 -31.07
C LEU A 338 19.27 -8.00 -29.78
N ASN A 339 18.81 -6.74 -29.69
CA ASN A 339 19.20 -5.80 -28.64
C ASN A 339 18.17 -5.65 -27.51
N VAL A 340 16.98 -6.24 -27.65
CA VAL A 340 15.93 -6.12 -26.63
C VAL A 340 16.20 -7.06 -25.45
N GLU A 341 16.11 -6.53 -24.24
CA GLU A 341 16.18 -7.32 -23.01
C GLU A 341 14.98 -8.28 -22.95
N GLY A 342 15.24 -9.55 -22.63
CA GLY A 342 14.21 -10.60 -22.64
C GLY A 342 13.85 -11.15 -24.03
N GLY A 343 14.51 -10.71 -25.12
CA GLY A 343 14.30 -11.25 -26.47
C GLY A 343 12.91 -10.97 -27.07
N PRO A 344 12.66 -11.36 -28.34
CA PRO A 344 11.37 -11.15 -28.99
C PRO A 344 10.31 -12.14 -28.48
N VAL A 345 9.03 -11.77 -28.56
CA VAL A 345 7.91 -12.69 -28.31
C VAL A 345 7.83 -13.71 -29.44
N ALA A 346 8.00 -14.99 -29.12
CA ALA A 346 8.08 -16.07 -30.12
C ALA A 346 6.86 -16.16 -31.05
N SER A 347 5.66 -15.85 -30.54
CA SER A 347 4.42 -15.87 -31.34
C SER A 347 4.38 -14.77 -32.42
N ASP A 348 5.23 -13.76 -32.33
CA ASP A 348 5.32 -12.67 -33.31
C ASP A 348 6.32 -12.97 -34.44
N CYS A 349 7.30 -13.85 -34.21
CA CYS A 349 8.28 -14.25 -35.22
C CYS A 349 7.70 -14.73 -36.57
N PRO A 350 6.61 -15.53 -36.64
CA PRO A 350 6.05 -15.93 -37.93
C PRO A 350 5.57 -14.76 -38.79
N LEU A 351 5.24 -13.62 -38.18
CA LEU A 351 4.72 -12.41 -38.82
C LEU A 351 5.84 -11.51 -39.38
N VAL A 352 7.11 -11.76 -39.05
CA VAL A 352 8.26 -11.05 -39.63
C VAL A 352 8.34 -11.34 -41.13
N SER A 353 8.36 -10.30 -41.96
CA SER A 353 8.32 -10.45 -43.44
C SER A 353 9.60 -11.04 -44.02
N SER A 354 10.76 -10.72 -43.45
CA SER A 354 12.06 -11.23 -43.93
C SER A 354 12.39 -12.59 -43.33
N GLN A 355 12.66 -13.59 -44.18
CA GLN A 355 12.98 -14.95 -43.72
C GLN A 355 14.25 -15.00 -42.85
N ASP A 356 15.28 -14.22 -43.19
CA ASP A 356 16.52 -14.15 -42.39
C ASP A 356 16.26 -13.59 -40.99
N TRP A 357 15.45 -12.54 -40.88
CA TRP A 357 15.09 -11.97 -39.59
C TRP A 357 14.11 -12.85 -38.81
N LYS A 358 13.24 -13.60 -39.49
CA LYS A 358 12.38 -14.62 -38.88
C LYS A 358 13.20 -15.73 -38.22
N ASN A 359 14.22 -16.24 -38.91
CA ASN A 359 15.16 -17.22 -38.35
C ASN A 359 15.87 -16.68 -37.10
N LYS A 360 16.42 -15.46 -37.18
CA LYS A 360 17.04 -14.77 -36.03
C LYS A 360 16.08 -14.54 -34.87
N CYS A 361 14.82 -14.21 -35.16
CA CYS A 361 13.77 -14.02 -34.17
C CYS A 361 13.54 -15.32 -33.38
N TYR A 362 13.30 -16.43 -34.07
CA TYR A 362 13.10 -17.74 -33.43
C TYR A 362 14.34 -18.20 -32.67
N TYR A 363 15.53 -18.04 -33.24
CA TYR A 363 16.78 -18.36 -32.56
C TYR A 363 16.91 -17.59 -31.24
N LYS A 364 16.77 -16.26 -31.28
CA LYS A 364 16.87 -15.43 -30.08
C LYS A 364 15.80 -15.76 -29.04
N ALA A 365 14.56 -15.99 -29.48
CA ALA A 365 13.47 -16.42 -28.60
C ALA A 365 13.78 -17.78 -27.95
N ALA A 366 14.32 -18.75 -28.71
CA ALA A 366 14.76 -20.05 -28.21
C ALA A 366 15.83 -19.90 -27.12
N VAL A 367 16.86 -19.08 -27.36
CA VAL A 367 17.94 -18.82 -26.40
C VAL A 367 17.40 -18.23 -25.09
N VAL A 368 16.57 -17.17 -25.18
CA VAL A 368 16.11 -16.47 -23.98
C VAL A 368 15.07 -17.28 -23.19
N SER A 369 14.18 -18.00 -23.87
CA SER A 369 13.17 -18.85 -23.22
C SER A 369 13.67 -20.25 -22.86
N TYR A 370 14.89 -20.60 -23.26
CA TYR A 370 15.47 -21.94 -23.16
C TYR A 370 14.55 -23.04 -23.74
N ASN A 371 13.90 -22.74 -24.88
CA ASN A 371 12.91 -23.61 -25.50
C ASN A 371 13.39 -24.13 -26.87
N SER A 372 13.89 -25.36 -26.90
CA SER A 372 14.42 -26.00 -28.10
C SER A 372 13.38 -26.25 -29.20
N THR A 373 12.09 -26.32 -28.85
CA THR A 373 11.02 -26.53 -29.85
C THR A 373 10.95 -25.38 -30.85
N LEU A 374 11.39 -24.18 -30.45
CA LEU A 374 11.45 -23.01 -31.32
C LEU A 374 12.48 -23.17 -32.46
N CYS A 375 13.51 -24.01 -32.28
CA CYS A 375 14.49 -24.31 -33.33
C CYS A 375 13.86 -25.03 -34.52
N SER A 376 12.71 -25.70 -34.36
CA SER A 376 12.01 -26.38 -35.47
C SER A 376 11.38 -25.41 -36.48
N PHE A 377 11.15 -24.15 -36.07
CA PHE A 377 10.62 -23.11 -36.95
C PHE A 377 11.70 -22.35 -37.74
N ILE A 378 12.98 -22.65 -37.48
CA ILE A 378 14.11 -22.02 -38.18
C ILE A 378 14.39 -22.81 -39.46
N SER A 379 14.43 -22.11 -40.60
CA SER A 379 14.79 -22.74 -41.87
C SER A 379 16.24 -23.23 -41.86
N PRO A 380 16.59 -24.30 -42.61
CA PRO A 380 17.96 -24.81 -42.67
C PRO A 380 18.97 -23.70 -43.01
N GLY A 381 20.02 -23.58 -42.19
CA GLY A 381 21.02 -22.52 -42.30
C GLY A 381 21.82 -22.31 -41.01
N PRO A 382 22.68 -21.26 -40.93
CA PRO A 382 23.54 -21.02 -39.78
C PRO A 382 22.78 -20.88 -38.46
N ASP A 383 21.69 -20.11 -38.44
CA ASP A 383 20.88 -19.91 -37.22
C ASP A 383 20.27 -21.22 -36.72
N LYS A 384 19.85 -22.12 -37.64
CA LYS A 384 19.31 -23.44 -37.30
C LYS A 384 20.38 -24.32 -36.67
N THR A 385 21.55 -24.42 -37.30
CA THR A 385 22.69 -25.17 -36.78
C THR A 385 23.10 -24.67 -35.40
N SER A 386 23.18 -23.35 -35.20
CA SER A 386 23.50 -22.76 -33.89
C SER A 386 22.42 -23.06 -32.83
N CYS A 387 21.14 -23.05 -33.22
CA CYS A 387 20.03 -23.40 -32.32
C CYS A 387 20.12 -24.87 -31.89
N ASP A 388 20.28 -25.80 -32.84
CA ASP A 388 20.32 -27.23 -32.54
C ASP A 388 21.54 -27.60 -31.69
N GLN A 389 22.70 -27.02 -31.97
CA GLN A 389 23.92 -27.19 -31.16
C GLN A 389 23.74 -26.71 -29.71
N LEU A 390 23.02 -25.60 -29.49
CA LEU A 390 22.78 -25.06 -28.15
C LEU A 390 21.97 -26.02 -27.27
N PHE A 391 21.08 -26.82 -27.88
CA PHE A 391 20.17 -27.73 -27.17
C PHE A 391 20.52 -29.21 -27.32
N GLY A 392 21.56 -29.56 -28.09
CA GLY A 392 22.00 -30.94 -28.30
C GLY A 392 21.06 -31.78 -29.17
N ASN A 393 20.39 -31.16 -30.14
CA ASN A 393 19.48 -31.81 -31.09
C ASN A 393 20.19 -32.33 -32.34
#